data_AF-A0A2V8T472-F1
#
_entry.id   AF-A0A2V8T472-F1
#
_cell.length_a   1.000
_cell.length_b   1.000
_cell.length_c   1.000
_cell.angle_alpha   90.00
_cell.angle_beta   90.00
_cell.angle_gamma   90.00
#
_symmetry.space_group_name_H-M   'P 1'
#
loop_
_entity.id
_entity.type
_entity.pdbx_description
1 polymer ?
#
loop_
_entity_poly.entity_id
_entity_poly.type
_entity_poly.pdbx_seq_one_letter_code
_entity_poly.pdbx_strand_id
1 'polypeptide(L)'
;LFRHRSGGVDRDMLSRGSFAIDADTGRVLEAELTAGGPPPTFSTRLSSRYEENAALGLLVPVEMQERIWQPHRPKDDHLEVTSSYSNFRRFQVTVDEQIEMSK
;
A
#
# COMPACT_ATOMS: atom_id res chain seq x y z
N LEU A 1 -18.93 14.30 3.16
CA LEU A 1 -18.67 14.12 4.60
C LEU A 1 -19.67 13.10 5.15
N PHE A 2 -19.39 11.80 5.05
CA PHE A 2 -20.18 10.77 5.74
C PHE A 2 -19.34 10.26 6.91
N ARG A 3 -19.67 10.70 8.13
CA ARG A 3 -19.13 10.13 9.37
C ARG A 3 -20.04 8.99 9.80
N HIS A 4 -19.70 7.77 9.42
CA HIS A 4 -20.22 6.59 10.10
C HIS A 4 -19.34 6.34 11.34
N ARG A 5 -19.78 6.83 12.50
CA ARG A 5 -19.23 6.41 13.78
C ARG A 5 -19.92 5.10 14.17
N SER A 6 -19.36 3.96 13.78
CA SER A 6 -19.60 2.73 14.54
C SER A 6 -18.56 2.69 15.65
N GLY A 7 -19.01 2.75 16.91
CA GLY A 7 -18.23 2.18 18.01
C GLY A 7 -18.08 0.69 17.70
N GLY A 8 -16.94 0.31 17.11
CA GLY A 8 -16.64 -1.05 16.75
C GLY A 8 -15.95 -1.74 17.91
N VAL A 9 -16.40 -2.94 18.25
CA VAL A 9 -15.53 -3.93 18.91
C VAL A 9 -14.32 -4.09 17.99
N ASP A 10 -13.10 -3.84 18.49
CA ASP A 10 -11.88 -4.16 17.74
C ASP A 10 -11.92 -5.65 17.41
N ARG A 11 -11.98 -5.95 16.11
CA ARG A 11 -11.94 -7.32 15.60
C ARG A 11 -10.70 -7.48 14.77
N ASP A 12 -9.96 -8.55 15.05
CA ASP A 12 -8.78 -8.88 14.28
C ASP A 12 -9.12 -9.01 12.79
N MET A 13 -8.27 -8.42 11.97
CA MET A 13 -8.28 -8.61 10.52
C MET A 13 -7.10 -9.50 10.17
N LEU A 14 -7.39 -10.74 9.78
CA LEU A 14 -6.36 -11.64 9.27
C LEU A 14 -5.89 -11.12 7.93
N SER A 15 -4.58 -10.91 7.82
CA SER A 15 -3.92 -10.47 6.60
C SER A 15 -3.15 -11.62 5.96
N ARG A 16 -3.13 -11.62 4.64
CA ARG A 16 -2.29 -12.48 3.81
C ARG A 16 -1.78 -11.67 2.63
N GLY A 17 -0.63 -12.01 2.12
CA GLY A 17 -0.05 -11.31 0.99
C GLY A 17 0.86 -12.20 0.17
N SER A 18 1.28 -11.68 -0.97
CA SER A 18 2.19 -12.33 -1.89
C SER A 18 3.03 -11.30 -2.61
N PHE A 19 4.22 -11.72 -3.03
CA PHE A 19 5.10 -10.93 -3.86
C PHE A 19 5.42 -11.68 -5.15
N ALA A 20 5.38 -10.99 -6.28
CA ALA A 20 6.04 -11.46 -7.49
C ALA A 20 7.50 -10.98 -7.45
N ILE A 21 8.43 -11.91 -7.57
CA ILE A 21 9.87 -11.63 -7.45
C ILE A 21 10.55 -12.03 -8.76
N ASP A 22 11.36 -11.13 -9.31
CA ASP A 22 12.29 -11.42 -10.39
C ASP A 22 13.36 -12.39 -9.90
N ALA A 23 13.48 -13.55 -10.54
CA ALA A 23 14.32 -14.64 -10.06
C ALA A 23 15.82 -14.33 -10.15
N ASP A 24 16.24 -13.51 -11.12
CA ASP A 24 17.65 -13.23 -11.38
C ASP A 24 18.19 -12.13 -10.47
N THR A 25 17.35 -11.14 -10.16
CA THR A 25 17.74 -9.93 -9.43
C THR A 25 17.18 -9.87 -8.00
N GLY A 26 16.22 -10.74 -7.66
CA GLY A 26 15.51 -10.71 -6.37
C GLY A 26 14.58 -9.50 -6.20
N ARG A 27 14.33 -8.74 -7.27
CA ARG A 27 13.51 -7.54 -7.24
C ARG A 27 12.03 -7.88 -7.11
N VAL A 28 11.29 -7.13 -6.29
CA VAL A 28 9.82 -7.25 -6.19
C VAL A 28 9.15 -6.50 -7.35
N LEU A 29 8.43 -7.23 -8.20
CA LEU A 29 7.72 -6.70 -9.37
C LEU A 29 6.26 -6.36 -9.04
N GLU A 30 5.67 -7.10 -8.09
CA GLU A 30 4.31 -6.87 -7.63
C GLU A 30 4.20 -7.26 -6.15
N ALA A 31 3.38 -6.52 -5.41
CA ALA A 31 3.01 -6.83 -4.04
C ALA A 31 1.49 -6.84 -3.91
N GLU A 32 0.94 -7.88 -3.28
CA GLU A 32 -0.47 -7.95 -2.92
C GLU A 32 -0.64 -8.15 -1.41
N LEU A 33 -1.64 -7.48 -0.86
CA LEU A 33 -2.14 -7.66 0.49
C LEU A 33 -3.66 -7.81 0.45
N THR A 34 -4.19 -8.86 1.05
CA THR A 34 -5.61 -9.00 1.37
C THR A 34 -5.77 -9.08 2.88
N ALA A 35 -6.66 -8.27 3.45
CA ALA A 35 -7.00 -8.33 4.87
C ALA A 35 -8.51 -8.37 5.07
N GLY A 36 -8.97 -9.18 6.01
CA GLY A 36 -10.39 -9.31 6.33
C GLY A 36 -10.63 -10.02 7.66
N GLY A 37 -11.84 -9.85 8.19
CA GLY A 37 -12.26 -10.47 9.45
C GLY A 37 -13.68 -11.04 9.36
N PRO A 38 -14.16 -11.74 10.40
CA PRO A 38 -15.52 -12.26 10.42
C PRO A 38 -16.54 -11.12 10.36
N PRO A 39 -17.78 -11.37 9.86
CA PRO A 39 -18.82 -10.35 9.81
C PRO A 39 -19.05 -9.66 11.17
N PRO A 40 -19.27 -8.34 11.21
CA PRO A 40 -19.56 -7.46 10.07
C PRO A 40 -18.34 -6.69 9.54
N THR A 41 -17.10 -7.17 9.74
CA THR A 41 -15.89 -6.45 9.31
C THR A 41 -15.82 -6.34 7.78
N PHE A 42 -15.29 -5.22 7.29
CA PHE A 42 -14.96 -5.05 5.88
C PHE A 42 -13.75 -5.92 5.49
N SER A 43 -13.59 -6.15 4.20
CA SER A 43 -12.39 -6.75 3.62
C SER A 43 -11.74 -5.75 2.68
N THR A 44 -10.42 -5.80 2.60
CA THR A 44 -9.62 -4.97 1.70
C THR A 44 -8.63 -5.82 0.92
N ARG A 45 -8.40 -5.45 -0.33
CA ARG A 45 -7.33 -5.97 -1.19
C ARG A 45 -6.58 -4.78 -1.76
N LEU A 46 -5.26 -4.77 -1.58
CA LEU A 46 -4.35 -3.80 -2.14
C LEU A 46 -3.34 -4.55 -3.02
N SER A 47 -3.08 -4.05 -4.21
CA SER A 47 -1.99 -4.52 -5.06
C SER A 47 -1.18 -3.33 -5.56
N SER A 48 0.13 -3.51 -5.73
CA SER A 48 1.03 -2.52 -6.27
C SER A 48 1.97 -3.16 -7.27
N ARG A 49 2.07 -2.57 -8.46
CA ARG A 49 2.96 -3.01 -9.53
C ARG A 49 4.13 -2.04 -9.65
N TYR A 50 5.33 -2.60 -9.79
CA TYR A 50 6.57 -1.86 -9.88
C TYR A 50 7.19 -2.00 -11.26
N GLU A 51 7.77 -0.92 -11.76
CA GLU A 51 8.55 -0.92 -13.01
C GLU A 51 9.86 -0.16 -12.82
N GLU A 52 10.83 -0.48 -13.66
CA GLU A 52 12.13 0.17 -13.61
C GLU A 52 12.02 1.58 -14.18
N ASN A 53 12.37 2.57 -13.37
CA ASN A 53 12.51 3.93 -13.82
C ASN A 53 13.97 4.18 -14.24
N ALA A 54 14.24 4.19 -15.54
CA ALA A 54 15.60 4.35 -16.07
C ALA A 54 16.30 5.63 -15.59
N ALA A 55 15.58 6.74 -15.43
CA ALA A 55 16.15 8.01 -14.96
C ALA A 55 16.61 7.94 -13.49
N LEU A 56 15.98 7.07 -12.70
CA LEU A 56 16.33 6.83 -11.30
C LEU A 56 17.17 5.58 -11.11
N GLY A 57 17.21 4.64 -12.05
CA GLY A 57 17.83 3.32 -11.84
C GLY A 57 17.22 2.56 -10.66
N LEU A 58 15.92 2.76 -10.40
CA LEU A 58 15.18 2.17 -9.28
C LEU A 58 13.85 1.61 -9.77
N LEU A 59 13.36 0.56 -9.12
CA LEU A 59 11.96 0.16 -9.23
C LEU A 59 11.07 1.18 -8.51
N VAL A 60 10.03 1.64 -9.18
CA VAL A 60 9.05 2.58 -8.65
C VAL A 60 7.64 1.99 -8.83
N PRO A 61 6.70 2.24 -7.90
CA PRO A 61 5.33 1.81 -8.09
C PRO A 61 4.73 2.59 -9.26
N VAL A 62 4.19 1.94 -10.27
CA VAL A 62 3.54 2.61 -11.41
C VAL A 62 2.02 2.59 -11.29
N GLU A 63 1.50 1.61 -10.57
CA GLU A 63 0.08 1.39 -10.39
C GLU A 63 -0.19 0.78 -9.01
N MET A 64 -1.24 1.26 -8.35
CA MET A 64 -1.81 0.63 -7.17
C MET A 64 -3.31 0.45 -7.37
N GLN A 65 -3.82 -0.74 -7.06
CA GLN A 65 -5.26 -1.00 -7.01
C GLN A 65 -5.66 -1.28 -5.57
N GLU A 66 -6.74 -0.64 -5.12
CA GLU A 66 -7.35 -0.87 -3.82
C GLU A 66 -8.83 -1.21 -4.00
N ARG A 67 -9.28 -2.22 -3.25
CA ARG A 67 -10.68 -2.61 -3.19
C ARG A 67 -11.10 -2.79 -1.75
N ILE A 68 -12.17 -2.15 -1.32
CA ILE A 68 -12.76 -2.32 0.02
C ILE A 68 -14.23 -2.73 -0.14
N TRP A 69 -14.63 -3.84 0.48
CA TRP A 69 -15.99 -4.37 0.36
C TRP A 69 -16.47 -5.02 1.67
N GLN A 70 -17.77 -5.27 1.80
CA GLN A 70 -18.35 -6.03 2.91
C GLN A 70 -18.75 -7.43 2.42
N PRO A 71 -17.99 -8.51 2.74
CA PRO A 71 -18.29 -9.86 2.22
C PRO A 71 -19.71 -10.35 2.54
N HIS A 72 -20.25 -9.92 3.69
CA HIS A 72 -21.57 -10.30 4.17
C HIS A 72 -22.71 -9.46 3.55
N ARG A 73 -22.38 -8.40 2.80
CA ARG A 73 -23.33 -7.56 2.06
C ARG A 73 -22.80 -7.29 0.64
N PRO A 74 -22.69 -8.32 -0.22
CA PRO A 74 -22.06 -8.19 -1.53
C PRO A 74 -22.83 -7.29 -2.52
N LYS A 75 -24.06 -6.90 -2.18
CA LYS A 75 -24.91 -5.99 -2.98
C LYS A 75 -24.81 -4.53 -2.53
N ASP A 76 -24.19 -4.26 -1.39
CA ASP A 76 -23.96 -2.90 -0.91
C ASP A 76 -22.79 -2.28 -1.69
N ASP A 77 -22.68 -0.95 -1.64
CA ASP A 77 -21.59 -0.22 -2.28
C ASP A 77 -20.22 -0.72 -1.76
N HIS A 78 -19.28 -0.78 -2.69
CA HIS A 78 -17.88 -1.08 -2.44
C HIS A 78 -17.01 0.02 -3.04
N LEU A 79 -15.81 0.16 -2.51
CA LEU A 79 -14.81 1.10 -3.01
C LEU A 79 -13.85 0.35 -3.93
N GLU A 80 -13.62 0.90 -5.12
CA GLU A 80 -12.55 0.49 -6.03
C GLU A 80 -11.75 1.73 -6.41
N VAL A 81 -10.42 1.65 -6.28
CA VAL A 81 -9.51 2.76 -6.56
C VAL A 81 -8.34 2.23 -7.39
N THR A 82 -8.03 2.95 -8.46
CA THR A 82 -6.79 2.78 -9.22
C THR A 82 -5.99 4.07 -9.12
N SER A 83 -4.76 3.97 -8.65
CA SER A 83 -3.79 5.07 -8.57
C SER A 83 -2.66 4.81 -9.56
N SER A 84 -2.29 5.83 -10.34
CA SER A 84 -1.15 5.79 -11.24
C SER A 84 -0.11 6.82 -10.81
N TYR A 85 1.15 6.39 -10.75
CA TYR A 85 2.25 7.24 -10.30
C TYR A 85 3.20 7.51 -11.46
N SER A 86 3.63 8.75 -11.59
CA SER A 86 4.51 9.20 -12.66
C SER A 86 5.36 10.39 -12.18
N ASN A 87 6.26 10.87 -13.04
CA ASN A 87 7.08 12.06 -12.79
C ASN A 87 7.92 12.00 -11.50
N PHE A 88 8.50 10.82 -11.22
CA PHE A 88 9.35 10.61 -10.05
C PHE A 88 10.56 11.54 -10.07
N ARG A 89 10.88 12.13 -8.91
CA ARG A 89 12.01 13.05 -8.74
C ARG A 89 12.92 12.54 -7.64
N ARG A 90 14.22 12.56 -7.88
CA ARG A 90 15.22 12.30 -6.85
C ARG A 90 15.48 13.60 -6.09
N PHE A 91 15.36 13.55 -4.78
CA PHE A 91 15.85 14.60 -3.89
C PHE A 91 17.13 14.09 -3.24
N GLN A 92 18.23 14.84 -3.39
CA GLN A 92 19.49 14.58 -2.69
C GLN A 92 19.67 15.64 -1.62
N VAL A 93 19.94 15.21 -0.39
CA VAL A 93 20.19 16.08 0.75
C VAL A 93 21.64 15.85 1.20
N THR A 94 22.42 16.93 1.24
CA THR A 94 23.73 16.94 1.88
C THR A 94 23.52 17.47 3.30
N VAL A 95 24.00 16.73 4.31
CA VAL A 95 23.88 17.10 5.72
C VAL A 95 25.27 17.28 6.29
N ASP A 96 25.51 18.41 6.96
CA ASP A 96 26.68 18.63 7.82
C ASP A 96 26.24 18.51 9.28
N GLU A 97 26.95 17.70 10.07
CA GLU A 97 26.70 17.54 11.51
C GLU A 97 27.68 18.41 12.31
N GLN A 98 27.15 19.22 13.24
CA GLN A 98 27.95 19.92 14.25
C GLN A 98 27.50 19.47 15.64
N ILE A 99 28.42 18.85 16.38
CA ILE A 99 28.19 18.43 17.77
C ILE A 99 28.72 19.53 18.68
N GLU A 100 27.83 20.26 19.33
CA GLU A 100 28.19 21.19 20.40
C GLU A 100 28.29 20.44 21.72
N MET A 101 29.47 20.42 22.35
CA MET A 101 29.63 19.95 23.73
C MET A 101 29.38 21.10 24.70
N SER A 102 28.36 20.96 25.56
CA SER A 102 28.12 21.89 26.67
C SER A 102 29.26 21.78 27.71
N LYS A 103 29.76 22.93 28.17
CA LYS A 103 30.74 23.03 29.27
C LYS A 103 30.14 22.68 30.63
#